data_AF-A0A2V6WJD6-F1
#
_entry.id   AF-A0A2V6WJD6-F1
#
_cell.length_a   1.000
_cell.length_b   1.000
_cell.length_c   1.000
_cell.angle_alpha   90.00
_cell.angle_beta   90.00
_cell.angle_gamma   90.00
#
_symmetry.space_group_name_H-M   'P 1'
#
loop_
_entity.id
_entity.type
_entity.pdbx_description
1 polymer ?
#
loop_
_entity_poly.entity_id
_entity_poly.type
_entity_poly.pdbx_seq_one_letter_code
_entity_poly.pdbx_strand_id
1 'polypeptide(L)' 'METWRSALEIADLIRRKEVKPLEILDAILARLEAVNPILNAFCLVTADVARVAAREAEIAVVKGEPLGPL' A
#
# COMPACT_ATOMS: atom_id res chain seq x y z
N MET A 1 8.52 6.20 3.18
CA MET A 1 7.37 6.56 4.04
C MET A 1 7.38 5.73 5.30
N GLU A 2 6.93 6.28 6.44
CA GLU A 2 6.78 5.51 7.69
C GLU A 2 5.67 4.46 7.53
N THR A 3 5.97 3.21 7.87
CA THR A 3 5.05 2.05 7.77
C THR A 3 4.12 1.90 8.97
N TRP A 4 4.21 2.81 9.95
CA TRP A 4 3.47 2.76 11.21
C TRP A 4 2.36 3.83 11.22
N ARG A 5 1.43 3.71 10.28
CA ARG A 5 0.22 4.54 10.21
C ARG A 5 -1.01 3.65 10.26
N SER A 6 -2.09 4.17 10.81
CA SER A 6 -3.38 3.48 10.75
C SER A 6 -3.90 3.41 9.32
N ALA A 7 -4.78 2.45 9.04
CA ALA A 7 -5.40 2.32 7.72
C ALA A 7 -6.18 3.59 7.32
N LEU A 8 -6.83 4.24 8.28
CA LEU A 8 -7.60 5.47 8.05
C LEU A 8 -6.70 6.65 7.68
N GLU A 9 -5.54 6.79 8.33
CA GLU A 9 -4.56 7.82 7.97
C GLU A 9 -4.00 7.60 6.57
N ILE A 10 -3.65 6.36 6.21
CA ILE A 10 -3.16 6.04 4.87
C ILE A 10 -4.24 6.34 3.82
N ALA A 11 -5.50 5.94 4.07
CA ALA A 11 -6.60 6.20 3.15
C ALA A 11 -6.86 7.72 2.98
N ASP A 12 -6.79 8.51 4.05
CA ASP A 12 -6.94 9.97 3.97
C ASP A 12 -5.80 10.61 3.16
N LEU A 13 -4.55 10.21 3.40
CA LEU A 13 -3.39 10.69 2.63
C LEU A 13 -3.51 10.38 1.13
N ILE A 14 -3.99 9.18 0.78
CA ILE A 14 -4.21 8.77 -0.61
C ILE A 14 -5.33 9.62 -1.23
N ARG A 15 -6.46 9.81 -0.54
CA ARG A 15 -7.58 10.66 -1.02
C ARG A 15 -7.14 12.10 -1.25
N ARG A 16 -6.26 12.62 -0.39
CA ARG A 16 -5.66 13.96 -0.51
C ARG A 16 -4.52 14.03 -1.53
N LYS A 17 -4.14 12.90 -2.15
CA LYS A 17 -3.04 12.79 -3.10
C LYS A 17 -1.68 13.20 -2.53
N GLU A 18 -1.53 13.10 -1.21
CA GLU A 18 -0.27 13.41 -0.51
C GLU A 18 0.73 12.26 -0.61
N VAL A 19 0.24 11.03 -0.80
CA VAL A 19 1.03 9.82 -0.98
C VAL A 19 0.42 8.96 -2.09
N LYS A 20 1.25 8.22 -2.82
CA LYS A 20 0.78 7.32 -3.87
C LYS A 20 0.55 5.91 -3.32
N PRO A 21 -0.51 5.20 -3.76
CA PRO A 21 -0.74 3.81 -3.36
C PRO A 21 0.47 2.89 -3.61
N LEU A 22 1.18 3.10 -4.72
CA LEU A 22 2.36 2.30 -5.05
C LEU A 22 3.54 2.55 -4.10
N GLU A 23 3.74 3.80 -3.66
CA GLU A 23 4.78 4.16 -2.68
C GLU A 23 4.52 3.53 -1.30
N ILE A 24 3.25 3.43 -0.90
CA ILE A 24 2.84 2.73 0.32
C ILE A 24 3.19 1.25 0.22
N LEU A 25 2.80 0.61 -0.88
CA LEU A 25 3.03 -0.81 -1.09
C LEU A 25 4.52 -1.14 -1.07
N ASP A 26 5.34 -0.37 -1.78
CA ASP A 26 6.78 -0.60 -1.82
C ASP A 26 7.41 -0.44 -0.43
N ALA A 27 6.96 0.53 0.39
CA ALA A 27 7.42 0.68 1.76
C ALA A 27 7.04 -0.52 2.65
N ILE A 28 5.83 -1.08 2.48
CA ILE A 28 5.36 -2.26 3.21
C ILE A 28 6.15 -3.51 2.79
N LEU A 29 6.36 -3.72 1.48
CA LEU A 29 7.13 -4.85 0.97
C LEU A 29 8.58 -4.80 1.44
N ALA A 30 9.23 -3.63 1.40
CA ALA A 30 10.59 -3.47 1.92
C ALA A 30 10.68 -3.81 3.42
N ARG A 31 9.67 -3.42 4.21
CA ARG A 31 9.59 -3.81 5.62
C ARG A 31 9.36 -5.30 5.79
N LEU A 32 8.49 -5.89 4.98
CA LEU A 32 8.23 -7.33 4.99
C LEU A 32 9.53 -8.09 4.74
N GLU A 33 10.28 -7.72 3.70
CA GLU A 33 11.57 -8.35 3.36
C GLU A 33 12.58 -8.28 4.50
N ALA A 34 12.63 -7.16 5.22
CA ALA A 34 13.55 -6.97 6.34
C ALA A 34 13.17 -7.75 7.61
N VAL A 35 11.87 -7.98 7.85
CA VAL A 35 11.37 -8.46 9.15
C VAL A 35 10.82 -9.89 9.10
N ASN A 36 10.20 -10.28 7.99
CA ASN A 36 9.59 -11.60 7.86
C ASN A 36 10.58 -12.77 8.01
N PRO A 37 11.88 -12.67 7.63
CA PRO A 37 12.83 -13.76 7.89
C PRO A 37 13.02 -14.08 9.38
N ILE A 38 12.77 -13.12 10.27
CA ILE A 38 12.89 -13.28 11.73
C ILE A 38 11.56 -13.76 12.32
N LEU A 39 10.45 -13.15 11.91
CA LEU A 39 9.13 -13.43 12.48
C LEU A 39 8.43 -14.64 11.86
N ASN A 40 8.74 -14.94 10.59
CA ASN A 40 8.07 -15.95 9.78
C ASN A 40 6.53 -15.82 9.80
N ALA A 41 6.03 -14.57 9.69
CA ALA A 41 4.61 -14.26 9.81
C ALA A 41 3.83 -14.48 8.49
N PHE A 42 4.51 -14.40 7.34
CA PHE A 42 3.94 -14.63 6.01
C PHE A 42 4.54 -15.89 5.40
N CYS A 43 3.70 -16.84 5.03
CA CYS A 43 4.09 -18.05 4.28
C CYS A 43 4.04 -17.86 2.75
N LEU A 44 3.23 -16.91 2.26
CA LEU A 44 3.12 -16.54 0.85
C LEU A 44 2.98 -15.03 0.73
N VAL A 45 3.78 -14.43 -0.16
CA VAL A 45 3.73 -13.00 -0.47
C VAL A 45 3.38 -12.85 -1.96
N THR A 46 2.24 -12.23 -2.25
CA THR A 46 1.74 -12.00 -3.61
C THR A 46 2.08 -10.60 -4.11
N ALA A 47 3.37 -10.24 -4.08
CA ALA A 47 3.84 -8.89 -4.36
C ALA A 47 3.38 -8.35 -5.72
N ASP A 48 3.40 -9.18 -6.77
CA ASP A 48 3.01 -8.76 -8.11
C ASP A 48 1.50 -8.46 -8.23
N VAL A 49 0.67 -9.30 -7.60
CA VAL A 49 -0.78 -9.07 -7.53
C VAL A 49 -1.07 -7.76 -6.79
N ALA A 50 -0.38 -7.52 -5.67
CA ALA A 50 -0.50 -6.29 -4.91
C ALA A 50 -0.09 -5.05 -5.73
N ARG A 51 0.98 -5.16 -6.54
CA ARG A 51 1.44 -4.07 -7.40
C ARG A 51 0.43 -3.71 -8.49
N VAL A 52 -0.24 -4.72 -9.06
CA VAL A 52 -1.34 -4.48 -10.03
C VAL A 52 -2.47 -3.70 -9.35
N ALA A 53 -2.94 -4.16 -8.19
CA ALA A 53 -4.02 -3.49 -7.44
C ALA A 53 -3.64 -2.05 -7.02
N ALA A 54 -2.40 -1.83 -6.55
CA ALA A 54 -1.92 -0.49 -6.19
C ALA A 54 -1.89 0.45 -7.40
N ARG A 55 -1.53 -0.05 -8.59
CA ARG A 55 -1.55 0.73 -9.83
C ARG A 55 -2.97 1.09 -10.25
N GLU A 56 -3.92 0.18 -10.13
CA GLU A 56 -5.34 0.45 -10.40
C GLU A 56 -5.89 1.52 -9.45
N ALA A 57 -5.59 1.42 -8.16
CA ALA A 57 -5.95 2.44 -7.17
C ALA A 57 -5.34 3.80 -7.49
N GLU A 58 -4.07 3.84 -7.90
CA GLU A 58 -3.40 5.09 -8.29
C GLU A 58 -4.06 5.73 -9.52
N ILE A 59 -4.46 4.92 -10.51
CA ILE A 59 -5.23 5.40 -11.67
C ILE A 59 -6.57 5.99 -11.23
N ALA A 60 -7.30 5.32 -10.34
CA ALA A 60 -8.58 5.80 -9.82
C ALA A 60 -8.42 7.15 -9.08
N VAL A 61 -7.40 7.26 -8.22
CA VAL A 61 -7.05 8.52 -7.51
C VAL A 61 -6.77 9.65 -8.49
N VAL A 62 -5.97 9.40 -9.53
CA VAL A 62 -5.61 10.39 -10.54
C VAL A 62 -6.85 10.86 -11.30
N LYS A 63 -7.72 9.93 -11.69
CA LYS A 63 -8.98 10.21 -12.39
C LYS A 63 -10.08 10.81 -11.50
N GLY A 64 -9.93 10.78 -10.18
CA GLY A 64 -10.97 11.20 -9.24
C GLY A 64 -12.16 10.24 -9.19
N GLU A 65 -11.94 8.97 -9.52
CA GLU A 65 -12.95 7.92 -9.41
C GLU A 65 -13.17 7.56 -7.92
N PRO A 66 -14.38 7.10 -7.55
CA PRO A 66 -14.66 6.67 -6.18
C PRO A 66 -13.72 5.51 -5.78
N LEU A 67 -13.04 5.68 -4.64
CA LEU A 67 -12.30 4.60 -4.00
C LEU A 67 -13.22 3.78 -3.10
N GLY A 68 -12.76 2.57 -2.75
CA GLY A 68 -13.40 1.74 -1.74
C GLY A 68 -13.41 2.41 -0.33
N PRO A 69 -14.02 1.73 0.66
CA PRO A 69 -14.04 2.24 2.03
C PRO A 69 -12.64 2.39 2.64
N LEU A 70 -11.67 1.62 2.13
CA LEU A 70 -10.24 1.71 2.42
C LEU A 70 -9.47 2.06 1.15
#